data_AF-A0A4R7PK74-F1
#
_entry.id   AF-A0A4R7PK74-F1
#
_cell.length_a   1.000
_cell.length_b   1.000
_cell.length_c   1.000
_cell.angle_alpha   90.00
_cell.angle_beta   90.00
_cell.angle_gamma   90.00
#
_symmetry.space_group_name_H-M   'P 1'
#
loop_
_entity.id
_entity.type
_entity.pdbx_description
1 polymer ?
#
loop_
_entity_poly.entity_id
_entity_poly.type
_entity_poly.pdbx_seq_one_letter_code
_entity_poly.pdbx_strand_id
1 'polypeptide(L)'
;MTSKRLLRNDYILVLLVSVMYFLAIKDVIAAFVYLVVAVVVSIYFFPARLLFLENDFLREPNKKKVALALSYFVISNIITLTALIIYADGKGFLHTTFLIYSIINLAFLLYFHFQENMRYNFILSIFTTFLSSAVVSLQY
;
A
#
# COMPACT_ATOMS: atom_id res chain seq x y z
N MET A 1 -9.34 -18.63 16.42
CA MET A 1 -9.45 -17.38 17.21
C MET A 1 -8.33 -16.35 16.90
N THR A 2 -7.50 -16.56 15.87
CA THR A 2 -6.28 -15.78 15.57
C THR A 2 -6.42 -14.76 14.42
N SER A 3 -7.38 -14.95 13.50
CA SER A 3 -7.57 -14.10 12.30
C SER A 3 -7.85 -12.61 12.62
N LYS A 4 -8.65 -12.32 13.65
CA LYS A 4 -9.03 -10.93 13.99
C LYS A 4 -7.87 -10.05 14.47
N ARG A 5 -6.80 -10.63 15.04
CA ARG A 5 -5.63 -9.84 15.51
C ARG A 5 -4.63 -9.58 14.38
N LEU A 6 -4.45 -10.52 13.45
CA LEU A 6 -3.56 -10.36 12.30
C LEU A 6 -4.03 -9.20 11.41
N LEU A 7 -5.32 -9.20 11.05
CA LEU A 7 -5.94 -8.16 10.22
C LEU A 7 -5.92 -6.75 10.84
N ARG A 8 -5.85 -6.66 12.18
CA ARG A 8 -5.94 -5.39 12.90
C ARG A 8 -4.65 -4.55 12.79
N ASN A 9 -3.55 -5.13 12.31
CA ASN A 9 -2.24 -4.49 12.30
C ASN A 9 -1.56 -4.48 10.91
N ASP A 10 -2.28 -4.73 9.80
CA ASP A 10 -1.62 -4.78 8.48
C ASP A 10 -1.00 -3.44 8.05
N TYR A 11 -1.43 -2.31 8.63
CA TYR A 11 -0.75 -1.03 8.41
C TYR A 11 0.71 -1.04 8.90
N ILE A 12 1.06 -1.94 9.82
CA ILE A 12 2.46 -2.19 10.23
C ILE A 12 3.25 -2.80 9.07
N LEU A 13 2.63 -3.60 8.20
CA LEU A 13 3.31 -4.12 7.01
C LEU A 13 3.67 -3.00 6.04
N VAL A 14 2.77 -2.03 5.83
CA VAL A 14 3.06 -0.86 4.99
C VAL A 14 4.15 0.00 5.63
N LEU A 15 4.10 0.21 6.95
CA LEU A 15 5.18 0.90 7.67
C LEU A 15 6.53 0.19 7.53
N LEU A 16 6.53 -1.14 7.64
CA LEU A 16 7.72 -1.97 7.45
C LEU A 16 8.27 -1.83 6.03
N VAL A 17 7.41 -1.84 5.01
CA VAL A 17 7.79 -1.56 3.62
C VAL A 17 8.43 -0.17 3.50
N SER A 18 7.89 0.86 4.17
CA SER A 18 8.49 2.20 4.17
C SER A 18 9.87 2.24 4.80
N VAL A 19 10.06 1.58 5.95
CA VAL A 19 11.37 1.49 6.60
C VAL A 19 12.35 0.73 5.72
N MET A 20 11.96 -0.41 5.17
CA MET A 20 12.82 -1.20 4.30
C MET A 20 13.18 -0.46 3.00
N TYR A 21 12.24 0.29 2.42
CA TYR A 21 12.50 1.13 1.26
C TYR A 21 13.61 2.15 1.55
N PHE A 22 13.51 2.84 2.68
CA PHE A 22 14.54 3.78 3.12
C PHE A 22 15.90 3.10 3.32
N LEU A 23 15.93 1.93 3.97
CA LEU A 23 17.15 1.16 4.17
C LEU A 23 17.76 0.68 2.85
N ALA A 24 16.93 0.32 1.86
CA ALA A 24 17.38 -0.11 0.54
C ALA A 24 18.02 1.04 -0.25
N ILE A 25 17.46 2.25 -0.17
CA ILE A 25 18.05 3.44 -0.83
C ILE A 25 19.33 3.90 -0.16
N LYS A 26 19.47 3.67 1.15
CA LYS A 26 20.71 3.96 1.89
C LYS A 26 21.74 2.84 1.81
N ASP A 27 21.55 1.86 0.93
CA ASP A 27 22.42 0.69 0.74
C ASP A 27 22.68 -0.11 2.04
N VAL A 28 21.81 0.01 3.04
CA VAL A 28 21.91 -0.73 4.31
C VAL A 28 21.45 -2.17 4.12
N ILE A 29 20.46 -2.38 3.24
CA ILE A 29 19.98 -3.70 2.84
C ILE A 29 20.06 -3.82 1.32
N ALA A 30 20.29 -5.04 0.81
CA ALA A 30 20.27 -5.29 -0.61
C ALA A 30 18.88 -4.99 -1.20
N ALA A 31 18.84 -4.24 -2.30
CA ALA A 31 17.59 -3.91 -3.00
C ALA A 31 16.74 -5.14 -3.34
N PHE A 32 17.38 -6.30 -3.58
CA PHE A 32 16.69 -7.56 -3.86
C PHE A 32 15.86 -8.05 -2.67
N VAL A 33 16.37 -7.88 -1.44
CA VAL A 33 15.64 -8.25 -0.22
C VAL A 33 14.38 -7.40 -0.08
N TYR A 34 14.49 -6.09 -0.36
CA TYR A 34 13.33 -5.21 -0.38
C TYR A 34 12.32 -5.60 -1.47
N LEU A 35 12.78 -5.92 -2.68
CA LEU A 35 11.92 -6.36 -3.78
C LEU A 35 11.08 -7.57 -3.39
N VAL A 36 11.70 -8.61 -2.81
CA VAL A 36 11.00 -9.82 -2.37
C VAL A 36 9.92 -9.47 -1.35
N VAL A 37 10.24 -8.65 -0.34
CA VAL A 37 9.26 -8.25 0.68
C VAL A 37 8.13 -7.42 0.07
N ALA A 38 8.43 -6.44 -0.78
CA ALA A 38 7.43 -5.63 -1.45
C ALA A 38 6.49 -6.48 -2.31
N VAL A 39 7.00 -7.46 -3.05
CA VAL A 39 6.16 -8.39 -3.85
C VAL A 39 5.24 -9.22 -2.96
N VAL A 40 5.77 -9.80 -1.87
CA VAL A 40 4.96 -10.59 -0.92
C VAL A 40 3.87 -9.73 -0.27
N VAL A 41 4.22 -8.53 0.19
CA VAL A 41 3.26 -7.60 0.82
C VAL A 41 2.23 -7.10 -0.20
N SER A 42 2.64 -6.85 -1.44
CA SER A 42 1.74 -6.44 -2.52
C SER A 42 0.71 -7.54 -2.81
N ILE A 43 1.15 -8.79 -2.99
CA ILE A 43 0.27 -9.96 -3.19
C ILE A 43 -0.66 -10.17 -1.99
N TYR A 44 -0.16 -9.94 -0.77
CA TYR A 44 -0.96 -10.02 0.44
C TYR A 44 -2.15 -9.05 0.39
N PHE A 45 -1.91 -7.76 0.10
CA PHE A 45 -2.99 -6.77 -0.02
C PHE A 45 -3.90 -7.03 -1.23
N PHE A 46 -3.34 -7.39 -2.37
CA PHE A 46 -4.09 -7.81 -3.55
C PHE A 46 -3.26 -8.78 -4.41
N PRO A 47 -3.77 -9.98 -4.75
CA PRO A 47 -5.16 -10.42 -4.61
C PRO A 47 -5.44 -11.28 -3.36
N ALA A 48 -4.44 -11.69 -2.58
CA ALA A 48 -4.62 -12.74 -1.56
C ALA A 48 -5.66 -12.39 -0.50
N ARG A 49 -5.68 -11.14 -0.01
CA ARG A 49 -6.70 -10.69 0.93
C ARG A 49 -8.11 -10.70 0.36
N LEU A 50 -8.24 -10.37 -0.93
CA LEU A 50 -9.53 -10.37 -1.60
C LEU A 50 -10.05 -11.80 -1.80
N LEU A 51 -9.17 -12.75 -2.14
CA LEU A 51 -9.53 -14.13 -2.46
C LEU A 51 -9.69 -15.04 -1.22
N PHE A 52 -8.89 -14.82 -0.17
CA PHE A 52 -8.79 -15.77 0.95
C PHE A 52 -9.23 -15.19 2.31
N LEU A 53 -9.39 -13.87 2.44
CA LEU A 53 -9.72 -13.19 3.70
C LEU A 53 -11.12 -12.54 3.66
N GLU A 54 -12.06 -13.10 2.87
CA GLU A 54 -13.42 -12.63 2.56
C GLU A 54 -14.28 -12.17 3.76
N ASN A 55 -13.97 -12.61 4.98
CA ASN A 55 -14.85 -12.44 6.15
C ASN A 55 -15.18 -10.98 6.51
N ASP A 56 -14.31 -10.03 6.20
CA ASP A 56 -14.58 -8.60 6.44
C ASP A 56 -15.31 -7.94 5.26
N PHE A 57 -15.08 -8.42 4.04
CA PHE A 57 -15.76 -7.92 2.84
C PHE A 57 -17.22 -8.32 2.77
N LEU A 58 -17.57 -9.52 3.23
CA LEU A 58 -18.93 -10.04 3.07
C LEU A 58 -19.99 -9.24 3.85
N ARG A 59 -19.58 -8.53 4.91
CA ARG A 59 -20.48 -7.84 5.86
C ARG A 59 -20.89 -6.42 5.44
N GLU A 60 -20.14 -5.80 4.53
CA GLU A 60 -20.40 -4.43 4.10
C GLU A 60 -21.36 -4.38 2.89
N PRO A 61 -22.09 -3.27 2.64
CA PRO A 61 -22.87 -3.10 1.40
C PRO A 61 -21.98 -3.07 0.15
N ASN A 62 -22.50 -3.53 -0.99
CA ASN A 62 -21.74 -3.72 -2.25
C ASN A 62 -20.90 -2.50 -2.67
N LYS A 63 -21.41 -1.27 -2.53
CA LYS A 63 -20.66 -0.04 -2.86
C LYS A 63 -19.37 0.08 -2.04
N LYS A 64 -19.44 -0.21 -0.73
CA LYS A 64 -18.29 -0.17 0.16
C LYS A 64 -17.30 -1.29 -0.13
N LYS A 65 -17.79 -2.50 -0.44
CA LYS A 65 -16.93 -3.62 -0.85
C LYS A 65 -16.06 -3.26 -2.04
N VAL A 66 -16.66 -2.62 -3.06
CA VAL A 66 -15.93 -2.18 -4.26
C VAL A 66 -14.89 -1.12 -3.91
N ALA A 67 -15.23 -0.12 -3.08
CA ALA A 67 -14.29 0.89 -2.64
C ALA A 67 -13.11 0.31 -1.85
N LEU A 68 -13.36 -0.69 -0.99
CA LEU A 68 -12.33 -1.41 -0.25
C LEU A 68 -11.41 -2.24 -1.16
N ALA A 69 -11.99 -2.95 -2.13
CA ALA A 69 -11.21 -3.73 -3.08
C ALA A 69 -10.29 -2.83 -3.92
N LEU A 70 -10.83 -1.70 -4.38
CA LEU A 70 -10.07 -0.71 -5.13
C LEU A 70 -8.97 -0.05 -4.28
N SER A 71 -9.22 0.24 -3.01
CA SER A 71 -8.18 0.83 -2.15
C SER A 71 -7.02 -0.15 -1.92
N TYR A 72 -7.28 -1.43 -1.68
CA TYR A 72 -6.22 -2.44 -1.54
C TYR A 72 -5.47 -2.68 -2.86
N PHE A 73 -6.16 -2.64 -3.99
CA PHE A 73 -5.51 -2.67 -5.30
C PHE A 73 -4.57 -1.47 -5.49
N VAL A 74 -4.99 -0.26 -5.13
CA VAL A 74 -4.15 0.94 -5.22
C VAL A 74 -2.93 0.84 -4.29
N ILE A 75 -3.12 0.40 -3.04
CA ILE A 75 -2.02 0.21 -2.08
C ILE A 75 -1.00 -0.81 -2.60
N SER A 76 -1.47 -1.95 -3.12
CA SER A 76 -0.61 -2.96 -3.75
C SER A 76 0.19 -2.37 -4.91
N ASN A 77 -0.43 -1.58 -5.79
CA ASN A 77 0.29 -0.93 -6.90
C ASN A 77 1.34 0.07 -6.41
N ILE A 78 1.04 0.85 -5.37
CA ILE A 78 2.02 1.77 -4.77
C ILE A 78 3.24 0.98 -4.29
N ILE A 79 3.05 -0.09 -3.53
CA ILE A 79 4.13 -0.94 -3.00
C ILE A 79 4.94 -1.61 -4.12
N THR A 80 4.28 -2.08 -5.18
CA THR A 80 4.98 -2.66 -6.33
C THR A 80 5.81 -1.61 -7.06
N LEU A 81 5.25 -0.42 -7.28
CA LEU A 81 5.92 0.66 -7.98
C LEU A 81 7.11 1.20 -7.17
N THR A 82 7.03 1.28 -5.83
CA THR A 82 8.19 1.67 -5.01
C THR A 82 9.35 0.70 -5.19
N ALA A 83 9.08 -0.60 -5.29
CA ALA A 83 10.11 -1.60 -5.58
C ALA A 83 10.69 -1.46 -6.98
N LEU A 84 9.86 -1.24 -7.99
CA LEU A 84 10.31 -1.07 -9.38
C LEU A 84 11.15 0.19 -9.59
N ILE A 85 10.81 1.29 -8.90
CA ILE A 85 11.52 2.58 -9.02
C ILE A 85 13.00 2.44 -8.62
N ILE A 86 13.34 1.57 -7.66
CA ILE A 86 14.75 1.35 -7.25
C ILE A 86 15.61 0.79 -8.40
N TYR A 87 15.02 0.03 -9.32
CA TYR A 87 15.74 -0.64 -10.41
C TYR A 87 15.63 0.08 -11.76
N ALA A 88 14.78 1.08 -11.86
CA ALA A 88 14.44 1.71 -13.13
C ALA A 88 15.12 3.07 -13.26
N ASP A 89 16.38 3.06 -13.72
CA ASP A 89 17.07 4.28 -14.11
C ASP A 89 16.30 4.99 -15.24
N GLY A 90 15.81 6.20 -14.97
CA GLY A 90 15.40 7.18 -15.99
C GLY A 90 13.97 7.09 -16.55
N LYS A 91 12.95 6.61 -15.82
CA LYS A 91 11.61 6.41 -16.41
C LYS A 91 10.53 7.27 -15.77
N GLY A 92 10.37 8.49 -16.30
CA GLY A 92 9.28 9.41 -15.93
C GLY A 92 7.90 8.76 -15.91
N PHE A 93 7.64 7.77 -16.78
CA PHE A 93 6.40 6.99 -16.76
C PHE A 93 6.12 6.29 -15.42
N LEU A 94 7.12 5.66 -14.79
CA LEU A 94 6.92 4.98 -13.50
C LEU A 94 6.62 5.98 -12.38
N HIS A 95 7.33 7.11 -12.37
CA HIS A 95 7.10 8.19 -11.41
C HIS A 95 5.73 8.84 -11.59
N THR A 96 5.31 9.11 -12.83
CA THR A 96 3.97 9.64 -13.13
C THR A 96 2.89 8.65 -12.69
N THR A 97 3.04 7.36 -13.02
CA THR A 97 2.10 6.31 -12.61
C THR A 97 2.02 6.23 -11.08
N PHE A 98 3.16 6.29 -10.41
CA PHE A 98 3.23 6.30 -8.94
C PHE A 98 2.50 7.49 -8.32
N LEU A 99 2.69 8.68 -8.89
CA LEU A 99 2.05 9.91 -8.43
C LEU A 99 0.52 9.83 -8.60
N ILE A 100 0.05 9.31 -9.74
CA ILE A 100 -1.39 9.07 -9.98
C ILE A 100 -1.96 8.16 -8.89
N TYR A 101 -1.33 7.01 -8.63
CA TYR A 101 -1.80 6.11 -7.58
C TYR A 101 -1.75 6.74 -6.18
N SER A 102 -0.74 7.56 -5.90
CA SER A 102 -0.62 8.28 -4.63
C SER A 102 -1.74 9.30 -4.44
N ILE A 103 -2.14 10.03 -5.49
CA ILE A 103 -3.30 10.93 -5.47
C ILE A 103 -4.59 10.13 -5.26
N ILE A 104 -4.74 8.99 -5.93
CA ILE A 104 -5.92 8.13 -5.75
C ILE A 104 -5.99 7.61 -4.30
N ASN A 105 -4.86 7.21 -3.69
CA ASN A 105 -4.82 6.81 -2.29
C ASN A 105 -5.20 7.96 -1.35
N LEU A 106 -4.82 9.21 -1.67
CA LEU A 106 -5.24 10.38 -0.90
C LEU A 106 -6.75 10.64 -1.03
N ALA A 107 -7.34 10.40 -2.20
CA ALA A 107 -8.79 10.44 -2.36
C ALA A 107 -9.48 9.36 -1.50
N PHE A 108 -8.94 8.14 -1.46
CA PHE A 108 -9.43 7.08 -0.57
C PHE A 108 -9.29 7.42 0.91
N LEU A 109 -8.18 8.06 1.31
CA LEU A 109 -7.98 8.54 2.68
C LEU A 109 -9.12 9.49 3.09
N LEU A 110 -9.43 10.48 2.25
CA LEU A 110 -10.53 11.42 2.50
C LEU A 110 -11.89 10.72 2.52
N TYR A 111 -12.13 9.79 1.58
CA TYR A 111 -13.36 9.00 1.51
C TYR A 111 -13.58 8.17 2.78
N PHE A 112 -12.57 7.44 3.25
CA PHE A 112 -12.67 6.61 4.46
C PHE A 112 -12.78 7.44 5.74
N HIS A 113 -12.25 8.66 5.76
CA HIS A 113 -12.39 9.57 6.89
C HIS A 113 -13.78 10.20 6.95
N PHE A 114 -14.22 10.85 5.86
CA PHE A 114 -15.40 11.71 5.86
C PHE A 114 -16.70 10.98 5.54
N GLN A 115 -16.71 9.98 4.64
CA GLN A 115 -17.94 9.26 4.29
C GLN A 115 -18.14 7.99 5.10
N GLU A 116 -17.10 7.18 5.22
CA GLU A 116 -17.28 5.80 5.70
C GLU A 116 -16.88 5.56 7.15
N ASN A 117 -16.17 6.52 7.78
CA ASN A 117 -15.62 6.43 9.14
C ASN A 117 -14.88 5.10 9.41
N MET A 118 -14.21 4.56 8.38
CA MET A 118 -13.48 3.30 8.45
C MET A 118 -12.05 3.54 8.94
N ARG A 119 -11.91 3.68 10.27
CA ARG A 119 -10.63 4.00 10.93
C ARG A 119 -9.45 3.15 10.45
N TYR A 120 -9.65 1.85 10.25
CA TYR A 120 -8.60 0.96 9.79
C TYR A 120 -8.06 1.32 8.40
N ASN A 121 -8.96 1.50 7.41
CA ASN A 121 -8.55 1.83 6.04
C ASN A 121 -8.03 3.27 5.94
N PHE A 122 -8.56 4.18 6.76
CA PHE A 122 -8.00 5.52 6.92
C PHE A 122 -6.54 5.48 7.39
N ILE A 123 -6.24 4.72 8.45
CA ILE A 123 -4.86 4.56 8.96
C ILE A 123 -3.97 3.91 7.89
N LEU A 124 -4.46 2.86 7.23
CA LEU A 124 -3.72 2.17 6.17
C LEU A 124 -3.36 3.12 5.01
N SER A 125 -4.31 3.95 4.57
CA SER A 125 -4.07 4.98 3.56
C SER A 125 -3.09 6.05 4.05
N ILE A 126 -3.09 6.43 5.32
CA ILE A 126 -2.06 7.35 5.89
C ILE A 126 -0.66 6.74 5.74
N PHE A 127 -0.44 5.50 6.18
CA PHE A 127 0.87 4.86 6.07
C PHE A 127 1.31 4.67 4.62
N THR A 128 0.36 4.42 3.73
CA THR A 128 0.64 4.34 2.29
C THR A 128 1.01 5.71 1.72
N THR A 129 0.34 6.79 2.14
CA THR A 129 0.73 8.16 1.77
C THR A 129 2.11 8.51 2.30
N PHE A 130 2.48 8.04 3.49
CA PHE A 130 3.83 8.22 4.04
C PHE A 130 4.88 7.52 3.17
N LEU A 131 4.64 6.26 2.77
CA LEU A 131 5.48 5.54 1.79
C LEU A 131 5.62 6.35 0.49
N SER A 132 4.49 6.82 -0.05
CA SER A 132 4.47 7.64 -1.26
C SER A 132 5.29 8.92 -1.13
N SER A 133 5.17 9.61 -0.01
CA SER A 133 5.92 10.85 0.23
C SER A 133 7.43 10.60 0.27
N ALA A 134 7.88 9.51 0.90
CA ALA A 134 9.30 9.17 0.99
C ALA A 134 9.92 8.92 -0.39
N VAL A 135 9.18 8.26 -1.27
CA VAL A 135 9.61 7.94 -2.65
C VAL A 135 9.71 9.19 -3.50
N VAL A 136 8.77 10.13 -3.36
CA VAL A 136 8.78 11.41 -4.09
C VAL A 136 9.86 12.34 -3.55
N SER A 137 10.09 12.39 -2.23
CA SER A 137 11.08 13.29 -1.63
C SER A 137 12.54 12.93 -1.95
N LEU A 138 12.82 11.65 -2.21
CA LEU A 138 14.18 11.18 -2.52
C LEU A 138 14.60 11.45 -3.98
N GLN A 139 13.76 12.14 -4.76
CA GLN A 139 14.01 12.51 -6.17
C GLN A 139 14.55 13.94 -6.34
N TYR A 140 14.57 14.74 -5.26
CA TYR A 140 15.14 16.08 -5.19
C TYR A 140 16.28 16.13 -4.18
#